data_AF-A0AAV0Q216-F1
#
_entry.id   AF-A0AAV0Q216-F1
#
_cell.length_a   1.000
_cell.length_b   1.000
_cell.length_c   1.000
_cell.angle_alpha   90.00
_cell.angle_beta   90.00
_cell.angle_gamma   90.00
#
_symmetry.space_group_name_H-M   'P 1'
#
loop_
_entity.id
_entity.type
_entity.pdbx_description
1 polymer ?
#
loop_
_entity_poly.entity_id
_entity_poly.type
_entity_poly.pdbx_seq_one_letter_code
_entity_poly.pdbx_strand_id
1 'polypeptide(L)'
;MAFLLSSAAVTKTAIAASAILPSTAFTLFSSRNTKTSKPAFISLSSSSSSSFAFSPPRFGLFNHRTQPLTAVTMDAPTSDHNQPTSQENGDLLPDLLTEFMVDMSCEGCVKSVKNKLQTVKGVKNVEVDLSNQVVRVLGSSSVKEMTEALKQTGRNARLIGQGVPEDFLVSAAVAEFKGPDIFGVVRFAQVNMELAKIEANFSGLSPGKHGWSINEFGDLTNGAASTGKVFNPPNESSENEPLGDLRTLEADKEGNAFFSGVKQKLRIVDLIGRSVAVYETQDKSDAGLTAAVIARSAGVGENYKKICTCDGTTIWESSDKDFVATRV
;
A
#
# COMPACT_ATOMS: atom_id res chain seq x y z
N MET A 1 -66.32 13.59 -19.66
CA MET A 1 -67.07 13.53 -18.40
C MET A 1 -66.18 12.86 -17.37
N ALA A 2 -65.90 13.58 -16.28
CA ALA A 2 -65.05 13.18 -15.17
C ALA A 2 -65.92 12.64 -14.02
N PHE A 3 -65.46 11.62 -13.30
CA PHE A 3 -65.82 11.21 -11.93
C PHE A 3 -64.89 10.02 -11.58
N LEU A 4 -64.29 9.81 -10.42
CA LEU A 4 -63.98 10.59 -9.21
C LEU A 4 -62.89 9.76 -8.47
N LEU A 5 -61.99 10.45 -7.78
CA LEU A 5 -60.91 9.89 -6.95
C LEU A 5 -61.46 9.18 -5.69
N SER A 6 -60.76 8.13 -5.25
CA SER A 6 -60.78 7.70 -3.84
C SER A 6 -59.38 7.25 -3.43
N SER A 7 -58.78 8.02 -2.55
CA SER A 7 -57.49 7.81 -1.90
C SER A 7 -57.73 7.36 -0.46
N ALA A 8 -57.27 6.16 -0.10
CA ALA A 8 -57.27 5.67 1.27
C ALA A 8 -55.84 5.74 1.83
N ALA A 9 -55.65 6.62 2.82
CA ALA A 9 -54.43 6.76 3.60
C ALA A 9 -54.31 5.61 4.61
N VAL A 10 -53.14 4.96 4.68
CA VAL A 10 -52.80 3.99 5.73
C VAL A 10 -51.84 4.67 6.70
N THR A 11 -52.37 5.08 7.84
CA THR A 11 -51.59 5.51 9.00
C THR A 11 -51.20 4.27 9.79
N LYS A 12 -49.91 3.96 9.90
CA LYS A 12 -49.40 3.02 10.91
C LYS A 12 -48.43 3.73 11.84
N THR A 13 -48.82 3.68 13.09
CA THR A 13 -48.25 4.28 14.29
C THR A 13 -46.93 3.63 14.68
N ALA A 14 -45.95 4.46 15.05
CA ALA A 14 -44.71 4.03 15.68
C ALA A 14 -44.97 3.74 17.17
N ILE A 15 -44.52 2.58 17.65
CA ILE A 15 -44.48 2.23 19.08
C ILE A 15 -43.06 2.46 19.55
N ALA A 16 -42.86 3.49 20.37
CA ALA A 16 -41.62 3.72 21.10
C ALA A 16 -41.60 2.79 22.32
N ALA A 17 -40.59 1.92 22.41
CA ALA A 17 -40.30 1.13 23.60
C ALA A 17 -39.09 1.73 24.31
N SER A 18 -39.36 2.47 25.38
CA SER A 18 -38.39 2.96 26.36
C SER A 18 -38.07 1.84 27.34
N ALA A 19 -36.85 1.28 27.26
CA ALA A 19 -36.34 0.34 28.24
C ALA A 19 -35.41 1.07 29.22
N ILE A 20 -35.77 0.93 30.50
CA ILE A 20 -35.20 1.54 31.69
C ILE A 20 -33.91 0.79 32.08
N LEU A 21 -32.83 1.53 32.31
CA LEU A 21 -31.59 1.05 32.94
C LEU A 21 -31.77 1.00 34.47
N PRO A 22 -31.34 -0.08 35.16
CA PRO A 22 -31.09 -0.02 36.59
C PRO A 22 -29.59 0.20 36.86
N SER A 23 -29.28 1.38 37.39
CA SER A 23 -28.01 1.70 38.03
C SER A 23 -27.86 0.87 39.31
N THR A 24 -26.78 0.11 39.44
CA THR A 24 -26.33 -0.42 40.73
C THR A 24 -24.90 0.03 40.97
N ALA A 25 -24.74 0.79 42.06
CA ALA A 25 -23.49 1.25 42.61
C ALA A 25 -22.73 0.06 43.22
N PHE A 26 -21.43 -0.04 42.96
CA PHE A 26 -20.52 -0.82 43.79
C PHE A 26 -19.42 0.10 44.34
N THR A 27 -19.24 -0.06 45.64
CA THR A 27 -18.48 0.74 46.57
C THR A 27 -16.97 0.46 46.48
N LEU A 28 -16.20 1.52 46.72
CA LEU A 28 -14.78 1.47 47.04
C LEU A 28 -14.53 0.62 48.31
N PHE A 29 -13.61 -0.33 48.23
CA PHE A 29 -12.89 -0.83 49.40
C PHE A 29 -11.39 -0.66 49.20
N SER A 30 -10.79 -0.04 50.21
CA SER A 30 -9.36 0.22 50.35
C SER A 30 -8.74 -0.78 51.32
N SER A 31 -7.45 -1.06 51.10
CA SER A 31 -6.44 -1.55 52.05
C SER A 31 -6.35 -3.06 52.35
N ARG A 32 -5.25 -3.71 51.91
CA ARG A 32 -4.04 -3.99 52.72
C ARG A 32 -3.04 -4.92 52.01
N ASN A 33 -1.83 -4.38 51.82
CA ASN A 33 -0.52 -4.94 52.16
C ASN A 33 -0.36 -6.48 52.32
N THR A 34 0.42 -7.10 51.43
CA THR A 34 1.35 -8.19 51.79
C THR A 34 2.65 -8.14 50.96
N LYS A 35 3.73 -8.46 51.66
CA LYS A 35 5.17 -8.40 51.37
C LYS A 35 5.66 -9.29 50.20
N THR A 36 6.88 -8.92 49.74
CA THR A 36 7.98 -9.76 49.17
C THR A 36 7.71 -10.42 47.82
N SER A 37 8.58 -10.40 46.81
CA SER A 37 10.06 -10.52 46.78
C SER A 37 10.65 -9.95 45.48
N LYS A 38 11.80 -9.28 45.56
CA LYS A 38 12.67 -8.91 44.42
C LYS A 38 13.38 -10.15 43.85
N PRO A 39 13.68 -10.20 42.54
CA PRO A 39 14.89 -10.86 42.07
C PRO A 39 15.96 -9.83 41.69
N ALA A 40 17.20 -10.26 41.89
CA ALA A 40 18.42 -9.48 41.89
C ALA A 40 18.87 -9.06 40.49
N PHE A 41 19.45 -7.85 40.44
CA PHE A 41 20.37 -7.40 39.41
C PHE A 41 21.61 -8.30 39.41
N ILE A 42 21.95 -8.87 38.25
CA ILE A 42 23.28 -9.43 37.98
C ILE A 42 24.02 -8.41 37.12
N SER A 43 24.98 -7.74 37.74
CA SER A 43 26.01 -6.97 37.07
C SER A 43 27.12 -7.92 36.59
N LEU A 44 27.38 -7.96 35.28
CA LEU A 44 28.65 -8.48 34.76
C LEU A 44 29.53 -7.29 34.37
N SER A 45 30.65 -7.16 35.08
CA SER A 45 31.74 -6.25 34.79
C SER A 45 32.82 -6.93 33.95
N SER A 46 33.24 -6.21 32.90
CA SER A 46 34.60 -6.10 32.35
C SER A 46 35.41 -7.35 32.00
N SER A 47 35.74 -7.48 30.72
CA SER A 47 37.09 -7.83 30.28
C SER A 47 37.41 -7.11 28.97
N SER A 48 38.34 -6.17 29.08
CA SER A 48 39.05 -5.47 28.02
C SER A 48 40.13 -6.35 27.41
N SER A 49 40.28 -6.34 26.08
CA SER A 49 41.52 -6.77 25.43
C SER A 49 41.67 -6.21 24.02
N SER A 50 42.71 -5.39 23.90
CA SER A 50 43.68 -5.21 22.81
C SER A 50 43.22 -4.79 21.41
N SER A 51 43.50 -3.52 21.15
CA SER A 51 43.80 -2.88 19.87
C SER A 51 44.87 -3.64 19.08
N PHE A 52 44.65 -3.80 17.77
CA PHE A 52 45.72 -4.02 16.80
C PHE A 52 45.61 -2.98 15.69
N ALA A 53 46.53 -2.02 15.71
CA ALA A 53 46.80 -1.09 14.63
C ALA A 53 47.83 -1.74 13.69
N PHE A 54 47.54 -1.75 12.39
CA PHE A 54 48.52 -2.10 11.35
C PHE A 54 48.53 -1.05 10.24
N SER A 55 49.69 -0.45 10.04
CA SER A 55 50.15 0.29 8.84
C SER A 55 51.66 0.55 9.00
N PRO A 56 52.48 0.74 7.94
CA PRO A 56 52.35 0.42 6.51
C PRO A 56 53.64 -0.28 5.96
N PRO A 57 53.90 -0.29 4.63
CA PRO A 57 54.96 0.63 4.19
C PRO A 57 54.68 1.41 2.88
N ARG A 58 55.43 2.51 2.75
CA ARG A 58 55.50 3.49 1.64
C ARG A 58 56.36 2.98 0.47
N PHE A 59 55.91 3.29 -0.75
CA PHE A 59 56.70 3.68 -1.95
C PHE A 59 55.75 4.61 -2.74
N GLY A 60 56.06 5.77 -3.31
CA GLY A 60 57.27 6.49 -3.68
C GLY A 60 56.87 7.31 -4.91
N LEU A 61 56.53 8.61 -4.75
CA LEU A 61 56.14 9.50 -5.84
C LEU A 61 57.35 9.86 -6.72
N PHE A 62 57.15 9.88 -8.04
CA PHE A 62 57.92 10.73 -8.95
C PHE A 62 56.98 11.66 -9.73
N ASN A 63 57.30 12.95 -9.63
CA ASN A 63 56.67 14.08 -10.32
C ASN A 63 56.98 14.07 -11.82
N HIS A 64 56.02 14.53 -12.63
CA HIS A 64 56.35 15.56 -13.61
C HIS A 64 55.29 16.67 -13.63
N ARG A 65 55.83 17.89 -13.53
CA ARG A 65 55.24 19.21 -13.43
C ARG A 65 55.05 19.79 -14.82
N THR A 66 53.92 20.45 -15.08
CA THR A 66 53.88 21.67 -15.92
C THR A 66 52.67 22.54 -15.57
N GLN A 67 52.90 23.84 -15.65
CA GLN A 67 52.17 24.99 -15.11
C GLN A 67 51.16 25.59 -16.14
N PRO A 68 50.41 26.65 -15.79
CA PRO A 68 49.02 26.90 -16.22
C PRO A 68 48.90 27.93 -17.34
N LEU A 69 47.67 28.13 -17.87
CA LEU A 69 47.30 29.36 -18.59
C LEU A 69 45.77 29.59 -18.63
N THR A 70 45.42 30.83 -18.22
CA THR A 70 44.38 31.75 -18.70
C THR A 70 42.89 31.40 -18.70
N ALA A 71 42.16 32.31 -18.05
CA ALA A 71 40.74 32.55 -18.15
C ALA A 71 40.29 32.83 -19.60
N VAL A 72 39.15 32.25 -19.97
CA VAL A 72 38.34 32.68 -21.10
C VAL A 72 36.89 32.70 -20.64
N THR A 73 36.31 33.90 -20.68
CA THR A 73 34.90 34.22 -20.57
C THR A 73 34.13 33.47 -21.66
N MET A 74 33.00 32.83 -21.32
CA MET A 74 32.01 32.43 -22.33
C MET A 74 30.65 32.97 -21.94
N ASP A 75 30.09 33.75 -22.85
CA ASP A 75 28.78 34.36 -22.81
C ASP A 75 27.65 33.34 -22.76
N ALA A 76 26.56 33.77 -22.14
CA ALA A 76 25.27 33.10 -22.14
C ALA A 76 24.61 33.13 -23.53
N PRO A 77 23.78 32.12 -23.82
CA PRO A 77 22.55 32.33 -24.56
C PRO A 77 21.36 32.08 -23.62
N THR A 78 20.57 33.14 -23.44
CA THR A 78 19.15 33.07 -23.06
C THR A 78 18.38 32.24 -24.09
N SER A 79 17.66 31.21 -23.64
CA SER A 79 16.46 30.73 -24.32
C SER A 79 15.57 29.93 -23.37
N ASP A 80 14.45 30.58 -23.02
CA ASP A 80 13.12 30.03 -22.77
C ASP A 80 12.90 28.97 -21.69
N HIS A 81 12.31 29.45 -20.59
CA HIS A 81 11.41 28.70 -19.74
C HIS A 81 10.31 28.03 -20.57
N ASN A 82 10.45 26.73 -20.79
CA ASN A 82 9.31 25.86 -21.07
C ASN A 82 9.01 25.03 -19.82
N GLN A 83 8.03 25.53 -19.09
CA GLN A 83 7.18 24.78 -18.17
C GLN A 83 6.65 23.52 -18.88
N PRO A 84 6.79 22.29 -18.33
CA PRO A 84 6.04 21.16 -18.83
C PRO A 84 4.62 21.28 -18.30
N THR A 85 3.75 21.80 -19.15
CA THR A 85 2.31 21.65 -19.06
C THR A 85 1.97 20.17 -18.96
N SER A 86 1.13 19.85 -17.98
CA SER A 86 0.48 18.56 -17.85
C SER A 86 -0.39 18.25 -19.07
N GLN A 87 -0.35 16.97 -19.44
CA GLN A 87 -1.23 16.20 -20.35
C GLN A 87 -0.64 15.85 -21.73
N GLU A 88 -0.78 14.54 -22.02
CA GLU A 88 -0.45 13.81 -23.26
C GLU A 88 1.00 13.32 -23.45
N ASN A 89 1.41 12.36 -22.63
CA ASN A 89 2.26 11.25 -23.08
C ASN A 89 1.47 9.96 -22.86
N GLY A 90 1.21 9.18 -23.92
CA GLY A 90 0.37 7.98 -23.86
C GLY A 90 0.78 7.02 -22.73
N ASP A 91 -0.21 6.61 -21.94
CA ASP A 91 -0.12 5.81 -20.71
C ASP A 91 0.71 4.53 -20.84
N LEU A 92 2.03 4.65 -20.72
CA LEU A 92 2.90 3.52 -20.48
C LEU A 92 3.29 3.54 -19.00
N LEU A 93 2.55 2.79 -18.20
CA LEU A 93 2.96 2.47 -16.83
C LEU A 93 4.34 1.80 -16.88
N PRO A 94 5.23 2.07 -15.91
CA PRO A 94 6.55 1.46 -15.88
C PRO A 94 6.45 -0.05 -15.67
N ASP A 95 7.45 -0.77 -16.17
CA ASP A 95 7.56 -2.19 -15.87
C ASP A 95 7.87 -2.40 -14.40
N LEU A 96 7.28 -3.45 -13.85
CA LEU A 96 7.54 -3.90 -12.51
C LEU A 96 7.48 -5.42 -12.47
N LEU A 97 8.29 -6.03 -11.62
CA LEU A 97 8.19 -7.45 -11.36
C LEU A 97 7.05 -7.70 -10.37
N THR A 98 6.11 -8.56 -10.78
CA THR A 98 4.95 -8.96 -9.96
C THR A 98 4.99 -10.47 -9.80
N GLU A 99 4.96 -10.93 -8.55
CA GLU A 99 5.07 -12.33 -8.20
C GLU A 99 3.74 -12.85 -7.65
N PHE A 100 3.23 -13.89 -8.29
CA PHE A 100 2.07 -14.66 -7.86
C PHE A 100 2.50 -16.05 -7.47
N MET A 101 1.78 -16.65 -6.54
CA MET A 101 1.78 -18.09 -6.42
C MET A 101 0.44 -18.62 -6.93
N VAL A 102 0.54 -19.68 -7.74
CA VAL A 102 -0.52 -20.17 -8.62
C VAL A 102 -0.54 -21.69 -8.52
N ASP A 103 -1.71 -22.27 -8.24
CA ASP A 103 -1.81 -23.72 -8.11
C ASP A 103 -1.49 -24.42 -9.44
N MET A 104 -0.36 -25.13 -9.48
CA MET A 104 0.17 -25.83 -10.64
C MET A 104 0.82 -27.13 -10.21
N SER A 105 0.45 -28.24 -10.85
CA SER A 105 0.93 -29.59 -10.53
C SER A 105 1.61 -30.30 -11.69
N CYS A 106 1.64 -29.69 -12.89
CA CYS A 106 2.23 -30.31 -14.08
C CYS A 106 2.70 -29.27 -15.11
N GLU A 107 3.51 -29.73 -16.07
CA GLU A 107 3.99 -28.92 -17.21
C GLU A 107 2.87 -28.39 -18.11
N GLY A 108 1.73 -29.08 -18.16
CA GLY A 108 0.54 -28.58 -18.86
C GLY A 108 -0.01 -27.31 -18.21
N CYS A 109 -0.02 -27.24 -16.87
CA CYS A 109 -0.40 -26.05 -16.12
C CYS A 109 0.54 -24.88 -16.42
N VAL A 110 1.85 -25.13 -16.44
CA VAL A 110 2.88 -24.12 -16.76
C VAL A 110 2.61 -23.50 -18.13
N LYS A 111 2.42 -24.33 -19.16
CA LYS A 111 2.13 -23.86 -20.53
C LYS A 111 0.83 -23.06 -20.60
N SER A 112 -0.23 -23.53 -19.95
CA SER A 112 -1.53 -22.85 -19.92
C SER A 112 -1.43 -21.46 -19.29
N VAL A 113 -0.78 -21.36 -18.13
CA VAL A 113 -0.57 -20.09 -17.42
C VAL A 113 0.30 -19.13 -18.23
N LYS A 114 1.45 -19.61 -18.74
CA LYS A 114 2.37 -18.78 -19.52
C LYS A 114 1.72 -18.24 -20.78
N ASN A 115 1.07 -19.11 -21.56
CA ASN A 115 0.38 -18.70 -22.80
C ASN A 115 -0.73 -17.70 -22.50
N LYS A 116 -1.49 -17.88 -21.42
CA LYS A 116 -2.57 -16.96 -21.07
C LYS A 116 -2.03 -15.58 -20.67
N LEU A 117 -1.02 -15.52 -19.81
CA LEU A 117 -0.43 -14.25 -19.36
C LEU A 117 0.26 -13.48 -20.49
N GLN A 118 0.89 -14.18 -21.45
CA GLN A 118 1.51 -13.53 -22.61
C GLN A 118 0.50 -12.83 -23.54
N THR A 119 -0.80 -13.14 -23.45
CA THR A 119 -1.86 -12.42 -24.18
C THR A 119 -2.28 -11.12 -23.49
N VAL A 120 -1.87 -10.89 -22.25
CA VAL A 120 -2.23 -9.70 -21.48
C VAL A 120 -1.38 -8.52 -21.96
N LYS A 121 -2.04 -7.42 -22.36
CA LYS A 121 -1.37 -6.20 -22.80
C LYS A 121 -0.48 -5.65 -21.69
N GLY A 122 0.78 -5.35 -22.02
CA GLY A 122 1.77 -4.79 -21.09
C GLY A 122 2.67 -5.85 -20.44
N VAL A 123 2.36 -7.14 -20.57
CA VAL A 123 3.26 -8.22 -20.13
C VAL A 123 4.43 -8.35 -21.10
N LYS A 124 5.66 -8.33 -20.58
CA LYS A 124 6.90 -8.45 -21.35
C LYS A 124 7.57 -9.80 -21.18
N ASN A 125 7.62 -10.31 -19.95
CA ASN A 125 8.17 -11.62 -19.66
C ASN A 125 7.34 -12.35 -18.59
N VAL A 126 7.28 -13.68 -18.70
CA VAL A 126 6.63 -14.56 -17.74
C VAL A 126 7.56 -15.71 -17.43
N GLU A 127 7.97 -15.78 -16.17
CA GLU A 127 8.77 -16.86 -15.60
C GLU A 127 7.88 -17.70 -14.69
N VAL A 128 8.03 -19.02 -14.80
CA VAL A 128 7.23 -19.96 -14.02
C VAL A 128 8.18 -20.93 -13.34
N ASP A 129 8.09 -20.99 -12.02
CA ASP A 129 8.75 -21.98 -11.19
C ASP A 129 7.69 -22.98 -10.70
N LEU A 130 7.61 -24.12 -11.39
CA LEU A 130 6.65 -25.17 -11.05
C LEU A 130 6.93 -25.78 -9.66
N SER A 131 8.20 -25.86 -9.25
CA SER A 131 8.58 -26.48 -7.98
C SER A 131 8.08 -25.68 -6.78
N ASN A 132 8.13 -24.36 -6.89
CA ASN A 132 7.62 -23.44 -5.86
C ASN A 132 6.20 -22.96 -6.15
N GLN A 133 5.60 -23.38 -7.27
CA GLN A 133 4.28 -22.94 -7.76
C GLN A 133 4.20 -21.41 -7.96
N VAL A 134 5.30 -20.80 -8.37
CA VAL A 134 5.44 -19.34 -8.48
C VAL A 134 5.43 -18.90 -9.94
N VAL A 135 4.79 -17.76 -10.19
CA VAL A 135 4.74 -17.10 -11.49
C VAL A 135 5.21 -15.66 -11.31
N ARG A 136 6.28 -15.30 -11.99
CA ARG A 136 6.80 -13.93 -12.02
C ARG A 136 6.47 -13.31 -13.36
N VAL A 137 5.88 -12.13 -13.32
CA VAL A 137 5.50 -11.36 -14.49
C VAL A 137 6.25 -10.04 -14.47
N LEU A 138 7.05 -9.79 -15.51
CA LEU A 138 7.63 -8.49 -15.76
C LEU A 138 6.76 -7.76 -16.78
N GLY A 139 6.30 -6.57 -16.44
CA GLY A 139 5.51 -5.74 -17.33
C GLY A 139 4.79 -4.60 -16.65
N SER A 140 3.94 -3.92 -17.40
CA SER A 140 3.23 -2.72 -16.96
C SER A 140 1.77 -2.95 -16.56
N SER A 141 1.23 -4.14 -16.85
CA SER A 141 -0.15 -4.54 -16.57
C SER A 141 -0.52 -4.38 -15.09
N SER A 142 -1.81 -4.19 -14.81
CA SER A 142 -2.32 -4.13 -13.43
C SER A 142 -2.36 -5.51 -12.78
N VAL A 143 -2.29 -5.55 -11.44
CA VAL A 143 -2.48 -6.79 -10.67
C VAL A 143 -3.87 -7.35 -10.92
N LYS A 144 -4.88 -6.48 -11.03
CA LYS A 144 -6.25 -6.87 -11.39
C LYS A 144 -6.31 -7.68 -12.70
N GLU A 145 -5.78 -7.15 -13.80
CA GLU A 145 -5.79 -7.81 -15.11
C GLU A 145 -5.03 -9.14 -15.09
N MET A 146 -3.85 -9.18 -14.46
CA MET A 146 -3.05 -10.40 -14.35
C MET A 146 -3.77 -11.46 -13.50
N THR A 147 -4.41 -11.06 -12.40
CA THR A 147 -5.18 -11.95 -11.53
C THR A 147 -6.39 -12.52 -12.26
N GLU A 148 -7.12 -11.69 -13.02
CA GLU A 148 -8.25 -12.14 -13.84
C GLU A 148 -7.80 -13.11 -14.93
N ALA A 149 -6.68 -12.84 -15.61
CA ALA A 149 -6.11 -13.73 -16.61
C ALA A 149 -5.71 -15.08 -16.01
N LEU A 150 -5.11 -15.09 -14.81
CA LEU A 150 -4.77 -16.32 -14.08
C LEU A 150 -6.01 -17.12 -13.69
N LYS A 151 -7.04 -16.44 -13.15
CA LYS A 151 -8.33 -17.07 -12.80
C LYS A 151 -9.02 -17.71 -14.00
N GLN A 152 -8.92 -17.09 -15.19
CA GLN A 152 -9.45 -17.66 -16.43
C GLN A 152 -8.77 -18.98 -16.87
N THR A 153 -7.62 -19.33 -16.29
CA THR A 153 -7.02 -20.65 -16.50
C THR A 153 -7.66 -21.74 -15.63
N GLY A 154 -8.58 -21.38 -14.72
CA GLY A 154 -9.16 -22.28 -13.73
C GLY A 154 -8.27 -22.53 -12.52
N ARG A 155 -7.32 -21.63 -12.24
CA ARG A 155 -6.36 -21.74 -11.12
C ARG A 155 -6.56 -20.64 -10.11
N ASN A 156 -6.39 -21.00 -8.85
CA ASN A 156 -6.25 -20.03 -7.77
C ASN A 156 -4.89 -19.35 -7.90
N ALA A 157 -4.90 -18.03 -7.84
CA ALA A 157 -3.70 -17.21 -7.90
C ALA A 157 -3.75 -16.15 -6.80
N ARG A 158 -2.63 -15.99 -6.10
CA ARG A 158 -2.49 -15.01 -5.02
C ARG A 158 -1.25 -14.18 -5.29
N LEU A 159 -1.39 -12.86 -5.20
CA LEU A 159 -0.24 -11.96 -5.22
C LEU A 159 0.58 -12.18 -3.95
N ILE A 160 1.89 -12.40 -4.11
CA ILE A 160 2.82 -12.63 -3.01
C ILE A 160 3.98 -11.65 -2.97
N GLY A 161 4.26 -10.94 -4.06
CA GLY A 161 5.33 -9.93 -4.09
C GLY A 161 5.21 -8.93 -5.23
N GLN A 162 5.69 -7.70 -5.00
CA GLN A 162 5.86 -6.68 -6.04
C GLN A 162 7.13 -5.88 -5.79
N GLY A 163 7.81 -5.47 -6.85
CA GLY A 163 9.01 -4.63 -6.72
C GLY A 163 10.06 -4.93 -7.77
N VAL A 164 11.19 -4.25 -7.60
CA VAL A 164 12.46 -4.60 -8.24
C VAL A 164 13.28 -5.35 -7.19
N PRO A 165 13.58 -6.65 -7.39
CA PRO A 165 14.42 -7.41 -6.47
C PRO A 165 15.78 -6.72 -6.25
N GLU A 166 16.37 -6.92 -5.06
CA GLU A 166 17.73 -6.51 -4.70
C GLU A 166 18.02 -4.99 -4.63
N ASP A 167 17.16 -4.14 -5.20
CA ASP A 167 17.36 -2.69 -5.23
C ASP A 167 16.81 -1.96 -3.98
N PHE A 168 15.79 -2.52 -3.33
CA PHE A 168 15.08 -1.85 -2.22
C PHE A 168 14.82 -2.80 -1.04
N LEU A 169 15.11 -2.34 0.18
CA LEU A 169 14.78 -3.05 1.42
C LEU A 169 13.27 -3.11 1.70
N VAL A 170 12.50 -2.16 1.16
CA VAL A 170 11.03 -2.13 1.22
C VAL A 170 10.54 -1.77 -0.17
N SER A 171 10.22 -2.78 -0.96
CA SER A 171 9.78 -2.59 -2.33
C SER A 171 8.26 -2.44 -2.47
N ALA A 172 7.48 -2.86 -1.46
CA ALA A 172 6.02 -2.86 -1.53
C ALA A 172 5.33 -2.49 -0.22
N ALA A 173 4.13 -1.94 -0.34
CA ALA A 173 3.24 -1.66 0.77
C ALA A 173 1.78 -1.86 0.36
N VAL A 174 0.90 -2.05 1.34
CA VAL A 174 -0.53 -2.25 1.15
C VAL A 174 -1.34 -1.55 2.23
N ALA A 175 -2.45 -0.92 1.85
CA ALA A 175 -3.49 -0.45 2.77
C ALA A 175 -4.79 -1.19 2.43
N GLU A 176 -5.43 -1.76 3.45
CA GLU A 176 -6.63 -2.59 3.31
C GLU A 176 -7.79 -1.99 4.09
N PHE A 177 -8.87 -1.70 3.39
CA PHE A 177 -10.14 -1.21 3.91
C PHE A 177 -11.08 -2.40 4.09
N LYS A 178 -11.49 -2.67 5.33
CA LYS A 178 -12.19 -3.90 5.74
C LYS A 178 -13.69 -3.71 5.97
N GLY A 179 -14.27 -2.59 5.54
CA GLY A 179 -15.68 -2.27 5.78
C GLY A 179 -15.96 -1.62 7.15
N PRO A 180 -17.23 -1.58 7.58
CA PRO A 180 -18.33 -2.40 7.07
C PRO A 180 -18.90 -1.95 5.72
N ASP A 181 -18.81 -0.66 5.38
CA ASP A 181 -19.48 -0.12 4.20
C ASP A 181 -18.56 -0.06 2.98
N ILE A 182 -17.30 0.38 3.17
CA ILE A 182 -16.31 0.53 2.10
C ILE A 182 -15.23 -0.53 2.26
N PHE A 183 -15.08 -1.36 1.23
CA PHE A 183 -14.00 -2.34 1.10
C PHE A 183 -13.02 -1.88 0.05
N GLY A 184 -11.75 -2.24 0.21
CA GLY A 184 -10.77 -1.88 -0.80
C GLY A 184 -9.35 -2.23 -0.44
N VAL A 185 -8.50 -2.24 -1.46
CA VAL A 185 -7.08 -2.51 -1.33
C VAL A 185 -6.32 -1.50 -2.18
N VAL A 186 -5.38 -0.81 -1.54
CA VAL A 186 -4.42 0.07 -2.20
C VAL A 186 -3.04 -0.55 -2.09
N ARG A 187 -2.39 -0.75 -3.22
CA ARG A 187 -1.06 -1.34 -3.35
C ARG A 187 -0.08 -0.28 -3.82
N PHE A 188 1.08 -0.27 -3.19
CA PHE A 188 2.19 0.58 -3.57
C PHE A 188 3.39 -0.30 -3.89
N ALA A 189 4.09 0.00 -4.97
CA ALA A 189 5.33 -0.65 -5.31
C ALA A 189 6.38 0.36 -5.78
N GLN A 190 7.58 0.27 -5.21
CA GLN A 190 8.71 1.09 -5.61
C GLN A 190 9.19 0.62 -6.98
N VAL A 191 9.25 1.54 -7.95
CA VAL A 191 9.80 1.28 -9.28
C VAL A 191 11.26 1.71 -9.31
N ASN A 192 11.55 2.91 -8.81
CA ASN A 192 12.88 3.42 -8.58
C ASN A 192 12.84 4.47 -7.45
N MET A 193 13.96 5.10 -7.10
CA MET A 193 14.03 6.08 -6.00
C MET A 193 13.10 7.30 -6.13
N GLU A 194 12.63 7.61 -7.34
CA GLU A 194 11.80 8.78 -7.64
C GLU A 194 10.38 8.42 -8.11
N LEU A 195 10.04 7.14 -8.19
CA LEU A 195 8.78 6.70 -8.77
C LEU A 195 8.19 5.50 -8.02
N ALA A 196 6.94 5.64 -7.61
CA ALA A 196 6.13 4.56 -7.09
C ALA A 196 4.94 4.30 -8.01
N LYS A 197 4.63 3.02 -8.24
CA LYS A 197 3.37 2.58 -8.84
C LYS A 197 2.31 2.43 -7.74
N ILE A 198 1.12 2.93 -8.00
CA ILE A 198 -0.03 2.86 -7.11
C ILE A 198 -1.17 2.18 -7.85
N GLU A 199 -1.75 1.15 -7.24
CA GLU A 199 -2.94 0.48 -7.75
C GLU A 199 -3.98 0.41 -6.64
N ALA A 200 -5.22 0.78 -6.93
CA ALA A 200 -6.31 0.75 -5.96
C ALA A 200 -7.56 0.11 -6.55
N ASN A 201 -8.27 -0.63 -5.71
CA ASN A 201 -9.57 -1.19 -6.02
C ASN A 201 -10.46 -1.01 -4.79
N PHE A 202 -11.62 -0.39 -4.98
CA PHE A 202 -12.60 -0.13 -3.94
C PHE A 202 -13.99 -0.62 -4.37
N SER A 203 -14.80 -0.99 -3.38
CA SER A 203 -16.23 -1.26 -3.52
C SER A 203 -17.01 -0.67 -2.35
N GLY A 204 -18.28 -0.34 -2.57
CA GLY A 204 -19.16 0.26 -1.56
C GLY A 204 -19.05 1.79 -1.44
N LEU A 205 -18.40 2.45 -2.40
CA LEU A 205 -18.41 3.92 -2.48
C LEU A 205 -19.74 4.42 -3.05
N SER A 206 -20.11 5.67 -2.74
CA SER A 206 -21.19 6.33 -3.46
C SER A 206 -20.78 6.59 -4.91
N PRO A 207 -21.67 6.48 -5.91
CA PRO A 207 -21.34 6.82 -7.28
C PRO A 207 -20.87 8.28 -7.41
N GLY A 208 -19.77 8.51 -8.12
CA GLY A 208 -19.24 9.85 -8.37
C GLY A 208 -17.76 10.03 -8.01
N LYS A 209 -17.37 11.28 -7.80
CA LYS A 209 -15.98 11.70 -7.63
C LYS A 209 -15.63 11.85 -6.16
N HIS A 210 -14.69 11.04 -5.71
CA HIS A 210 -14.14 11.04 -4.36
C HIS A 210 -12.76 11.67 -4.33
N GLY A 211 -12.43 12.37 -3.24
CA GLY A 211 -11.06 12.72 -2.92
C GLY A 211 -10.36 11.53 -2.25
N TRP A 212 -9.05 11.38 -2.45
CA TRP A 212 -8.25 10.44 -1.67
C TRP A 212 -6.81 10.90 -1.54
N SER A 213 -6.16 10.54 -0.44
CA SER A 213 -4.80 10.97 -0.13
C SER A 213 -4.09 10.01 0.81
N ILE A 214 -2.77 10.16 0.87
CA ILE A 214 -1.93 9.64 1.94
C ILE A 214 -1.84 10.71 3.02
N ASN A 215 -2.20 10.36 4.25
CA ASN A 215 -2.19 11.28 5.38
C ASN A 215 -1.01 11.02 6.31
N GLU A 216 -0.73 11.98 7.19
CA GLU A 216 0.48 12.01 8.01
C GLU A 216 0.57 10.80 8.96
N PHE A 217 -0.54 10.40 9.57
CA PHE A 217 -0.57 9.40 10.63
C PHE A 217 -1.40 8.17 10.24
N GLY A 218 -0.92 6.99 10.62
CA GLY A 218 -1.68 5.75 10.67
C GLY A 218 -2.52 5.60 11.95
N ASP A 219 -3.05 6.70 12.48
CA ASP A 219 -3.93 6.68 13.66
C ASP A 219 -5.39 6.55 13.21
N LEU A 220 -6.00 5.39 13.51
CA LEU A 220 -7.39 5.08 13.20
C LEU A 220 -8.30 5.11 14.44
N THR A 221 -7.84 5.67 15.57
CA THR A 221 -8.63 5.75 16.82
C THR A 221 -9.95 6.49 16.63
N ASN A 222 -10.00 7.45 15.69
CA ASN A 222 -11.21 8.16 15.29
C ASN A 222 -11.42 8.09 13.76
N GLY A 223 -11.15 6.92 13.16
CA GLY A 223 -11.27 6.72 11.72
C GLY A 223 -10.35 7.64 10.92
N ALA A 224 -10.86 8.20 9.82
CA ALA A 224 -10.08 9.12 8.99
C ALA A 224 -9.76 10.45 9.71
N ALA A 225 -10.59 10.87 10.68
CA ALA A 225 -10.42 12.15 11.38
C ALA A 225 -9.13 12.24 12.20
N SER A 226 -8.59 11.09 12.67
CA SER A 226 -7.34 11.02 13.45
C SER A 226 -6.08 10.88 12.58
N THR A 227 -6.20 10.82 11.26
CA THR A 227 -5.05 10.56 10.36
C THR A 227 -4.16 11.79 10.11
N GLY A 228 -4.55 12.96 10.63
CA GLY A 228 -3.80 14.20 10.44
C GLY A 228 -4.01 14.82 9.06
N LYS A 229 -3.05 15.65 8.64
CA LYS A 229 -3.09 16.35 7.34
C LYS A 229 -2.63 15.45 6.20
N VAL A 230 -2.87 15.87 4.96
CA VAL A 230 -2.27 15.24 3.78
C VAL A 230 -0.75 15.27 3.92
N PHE A 231 -0.13 14.12 3.72
CA PHE A 231 1.30 13.93 3.88
C PHE A 231 2.08 14.87 2.95
N ASN A 232 2.99 15.66 3.53
CA ASN A 232 3.91 16.48 2.77
C ASN A 232 5.26 16.57 3.50
N PRO A 233 6.32 15.92 3.00
CA PRO A 233 7.62 15.96 3.66
C PRO A 233 8.22 17.39 3.56
N PRO A 234 8.88 17.89 4.62
CA PRO A 234 9.33 19.28 4.73
C PRO A 234 10.38 19.68 3.69
N ASN A 235 11.09 18.72 3.10
CA ASN A 235 12.18 18.95 2.16
C ASN A 235 11.74 18.97 0.69
N GLU A 236 10.45 18.75 0.40
CA GLU A 236 9.91 18.76 -0.96
C GLU A 236 8.80 19.79 -1.10
N SER A 237 9.21 21.06 -1.14
CA SER A 237 8.33 22.20 -1.38
C SER A 237 7.91 22.26 -2.86
N SER A 238 6.96 21.41 -3.28
CA SER A 238 6.08 21.79 -4.39
C SER A 238 5.03 22.74 -3.83
N GLU A 239 5.15 24.04 -4.14
CA GLU A 239 4.39 25.12 -3.50
C GLU A 239 2.85 25.06 -3.67
N ASN A 240 2.29 24.09 -4.41
CA ASN A 240 0.85 24.07 -4.73
C ASN A 240 0.08 22.77 -4.41
N GLU A 241 0.71 21.58 -4.32
CA GLU A 241 0.01 20.31 -4.07
C GLU A 241 0.84 19.43 -3.10
N PRO A 242 0.27 18.97 -1.97
CA PRO A 242 0.94 18.03 -1.06
C PRO A 242 1.35 16.73 -1.77
N LEU A 243 2.51 16.17 -1.41
CA LEU A 243 3.00 14.92 -2.01
C LEU A 243 2.00 13.76 -1.85
N GLY A 244 1.32 13.69 -0.71
CA GLY A 244 0.32 12.67 -0.40
C GLY A 244 -1.01 12.83 -1.15
N ASP A 245 -1.22 13.91 -1.90
CA ASP A 245 -2.46 14.08 -2.66
C ASP A 245 -2.51 13.10 -3.85
N LEU A 246 -3.50 12.20 -3.88
CA LEU A 246 -3.72 11.23 -4.95
C LEU A 246 -4.82 11.67 -5.93
N ARG A 247 -5.30 12.91 -5.79
CA ARG A 247 -6.33 13.58 -6.59
C ARG A 247 -7.71 12.97 -6.41
N THR A 248 -8.35 12.64 -7.53
CA THR A 248 -9.73 12.15 -7.58
C THR A 248 -9.73 10.67 -7.87
N LEU A 249 -10.59 9.95 -7.15
CA LEU A 249 -10.99 8.58 -7.41
C LEU A 249 -12.43 8.61 -7.94
N GLU A 250 -12.69 7.99 -9.08
CA GLU A 250 -14.03 7.94 -9.68
C GLU A 250 -14.67 6.58 -9.43
N ALA A 251 -15.82 6.59 -8.76
CA ALA A 251 -16.64 5.42 -8.49
C ALA A 251 -17.78 5.31 -9.51
N ASP A 252 -17.98 4.10 -10.03
CA ASP A 252 -19.06 3.77 -10.97
C ASP A 252 -20.43 3.74 -10.28
N LYS A 253 -21.47 3.40 -11.06
CA LYS A 253 -22.86 3.38 -10.58
C LYS A 253 -23.11 2.27 -9.55
N GLU A 254 -22.26 1.26 -9.57
CA GLU A 254 -22.26 0.11 -8.68
C GLU A 254 -21.42 0.36 -7.42
N GLY A 255 -20.77 1.52 -7.31
CA GLY A 255 -19.95 1.93 -6.18
C GLY A 255 -18.54 1.32 -6.19
N ASN A 256 -18.07 0.85 -7.35
CA ASN A 256 -16.70 0.35 -7.52
C ASN A 256 -15.81 1.44 -8.08
N ALA A 257 -14.57 1.51 -7.61
CA ALA A 257 -13.55 2.40 -8.16
C ALA A 257 -12.26 1.64 -8.39
N PHE A 258 -11.64 1.88 -9.56
CA PHE A 258 -10.34 1.32 -9.91
C PHE A 258 -9.38 2.42 -10.31
N PHE A 259 -8.16 2.36 -9.79
CA PHE A 259 -7.08 3.28 -10.15
C PHE A 259 -5.80 2.49 -10.38
N SER A 260 -5.06 2.84 -11.44
CA SER A 260 -3.71 2.35 -11.68
C SER A 260 -2.89 3.49 -12.26
N GLY A 261 -1.84 3.90 -11.53
CA GLY A 261 -1.06 5.07 -11.90
C GLY A 261 0.32 5.07 -11.26
N VAL A 262 1.04 6.18 -11.44
CA VAL A 262 2.34 6.41 -10.82
C VAL A 262 2.36 7.73 -10.09
N LYS A 263 3.17 7.80 -9.03
CA LYS A 263 3.43 9.04 -8.30
C LYS A 263 4.94 9.27 -8.26
N GLN A 264 5.35 10.44 -8.74
CA GLN A 264 6.74 10.88 -8.67
C GLN A 264 7.09 11.31 -7.24
N LYS A 265 8.36 11.18 -6.89
CA LYS A 265 8.98 11.53 -5.60
C LYS A 265 8.38 10.84 -4.38
N LEU A 266 7.60 9.78 -4.61
CA LEU A 266 7.01 8.98 -3.55
C LEU A 266 7.91 7.78 -3.27
N ARG A 267 8.40 7.69 -2.03
CA ARG A 267 9.20 6.55 -1.57
C ARG A 267 8.37 5.68 -0.61
N ILE A 268 8.29 4.38 -0.87
CA ILE A 268 7.48 3.43 -0.10
C ILE A 268 7.91 3.39 1.37
N VAL A 269 9.22 3.50 1.63
CA VAL A 269 9.76 3.56 2.99
C VAL A 269 9.18 4.70 3.83
N ASP A 270 8.83 5.83 3.20
CA ASP A 270 8.28 7.00 3.89
C ASP A 270 6.77 6.86 4.15
N LEU A 271 6.11 5.89 3.52
CA LEU A 271 4.66 5.66 3.64
C LEU A 271 4.31 4.68 4.76
N ILE A 272 5.24 3.83 5.19
CA ILE A 272 4.97 2.79 6.16
C ILE A 272 4.51 3.40 7.49
N GLY A 273 3.36 2.94 7.98
CA GLY A 273 2.74 3.42 9.22
C GLY A 273 1.94 4.72 9.06
N ARG A 274 1.87 5.29 7.85
CA ARG A 274 0.91 6.33 7.48
C ARG A 274 -0.43 5.71 7.10
N SER A 275 -1.38 6.51 6.63
CA SER A 275 -2.68 6.01 6.18
C SER A 275 -3.03 6.50 4.78
N VAL A 276 -3.87 5.73 4.10
CA VAL A 276 -4.67 6.22 2.97
C VAL A 276 -6.03 6.60 3.50
N ALA A 277 -6.50 7.80 3.18
CA ALA A 277 -7.84 8.29 3.49
C ALA A 277 -8.65 8.51 2.20
N VAL A 278 -9.94 8.18 2.25
CA VAL A 278 -10.92 8.44 1.18
C VAL A 278 -11.95 9.42 1.72
N TYR A 279 -12.32 10.41 0.91
CA TYR A 279 -13.19 11.53 1.26
C TYR A 279 -14.50 11.47 0.48
N GLU A 280 -15.55 12.12 0.97
CA GLU A 280 -16.84 12.16 0.28
C GLU A 280 -16.73 13.01 -0.99
N THR A 281 -16.04 14.14 -0.86
CA THR A 281 -15.88 15.13 -1.92
C THR A 281 -14.42 15.28 -2.35
N GLN A 282 -14.21 15.85 -3.54
CA GLN A 282 -12.86 16.03 -4.12
C GLN A 282 -11.99 17.04 -3.37
N ASP A 283 -12.62 17.96 -2.64
CA ASP A 283 -11.96 19.05 -1.93
C ASP A 283 -11.26 18.60 -0.64
N LYS A 284 -11.54 17.37 -0.17
CA LYS A 284 -10.96 16.78 1.05
C LYS A 284 -11.11 17.68 2.28
N SER A 285 -12.19 18.47 2.32
CA SER A 285 -12.45 19.42 3.41
C SER A 285 -13.10 18.75 4.62
N ASP A 286 -13.76 17.61 4.38
CA ASP A 286 -14.32 16.74 5.42
C ASP A 286 -13.24 15.91 6.15
N ALA A 287 -13.65 15.22 7.21
CA ALA A 287 -12.76 14.42 8.05
C ALA A 287 -12.28 13.11 7.40
N GLY A 288 -12.75 12.80 6.19
CA GLY A 288 -12.61 11.52 5.49
C GLY A 288 -13.73 10.53 5.85
N LEU A 289 -14.19 9.78 4.84
CA LEU A 289 -15.16 8.69 4.99
C LEU A 289 -14.55 7.47 5.68
N THR A 290 -13.34 7.11 5.28
CA THR A 290 -12.64 5.92 5.79
C THR A 290 -11.14 6.05 5.59
N ALA A 291 -10.37 5.34 6.41
CA ALA A 291 -8.92 5.29 6.29
C ALA A 291 -8.37 3.91 6.63
N ALA A 292 -7.23 3.59 6.04
CA ALA A 292 -6.50 2.35 6.29
C ALA A 292 -5.00 2.63 6.45
N VAL A 293 -4.36 1.96 7.40
CA VAL A 293 -2.90 2.06 7.62
C VAL A 293 -2.15 1.39 6.47
N ILE A 294 -1.11 2.06 5.99
CA ILE A 294 -0.17 1.55 5.01
C ILE A 294 0.82 0.62 5.73
N ALA A 295 0.64 -0.68 5.53
CA ALA A 295 1.49 -1.72 6.06
C ALA A 295 2.54 -2.16 5.04
N ARG A 296 3.64 -2.73 5.52
CA ARG A 296 4.64 -3.37 4.64
C ARG A 296 4.00 -4.55 3.90
N SER A 297 4.33 -4.67 2.63
CA SER A 297 4.03 -5.85 1.82
C SER A 297 5.35 -6.48 1.38
N ALA A 298 5.32 -7.78 1.11
CA ALA A 298 6.48 -8.49 0.60
C ALA A 298 6.87 -7.99 -0.80
N GLY A 299 8.18 -7.88 -1.01
CA GLY A 299 8.80 -7.79 -2.31
C GLY A 299 8.81 -9.14 -3.05
N VAL A 300 9.24 -9.10 -4.31
CA VAL A 300 9.43 -10.34 -5.09
C VAL A 300 10.51 -11.19 -4.43
N GLY A 301 10.20 -12.46 -4.19
CA GLY A 301 11.12 -13.42 -3.57
C GLY A 301 11.15 -13.38 -2.05
N GLU A 302 10.37 -12.53 -1.39
CA GLU A 302 10.39 -12.38 0.06
C GLU A 302 9.33 -13.23 0.79
N ASN A 303 8.34 -13.78 0.08
CA ASN A 303 7.21 -14.45 0.71
C ASN A 303 6.73 -15.73 0.00
N TYR A 304 7.13 -16.88 0.55
CA TYR A 304 6.68 -18.21 0.14
C TYR A 304 5.85 -18.93 1.21
N LYS A 305 5.27 -18.19 2.17
CA LYS A 305 4.55 -18.79 3.29
C LYS A 305 3.31 -19.54 2.77
N LYS A 306 3.26 -20.85 3.01
CA LYS A 306 2.12 -21.69 2.59
C LYS A 306 1.10 -21.98 3.69
N ILE A 307 1.54 -22.00 4.94
CA ILE A 307 0.71 -22.36 6.09
C ILE A 307 0.76 -21.21 7.09
N CYS A 308 -0.39 -20.85 7.62
CA CYS A 308 -0.48 -19.99 8.78
C CYS A 308 -0.28 -20.80 10.06
N THR A 309 0.72 -20.45 10.86
CA THR A 309 1.01 -21.17 12.12
C THR A 309 -0.02 -20.90 13.22
N CYS A 310 -0.79 -19.80 13.12
CA CYS A 310 -1.75 -19.42 14.16
C CYS A 310 -2.93 -20.40 14.25
N ASP A 311 -3.41 -20.88 13.11
CA ASP A 311 -4.62 -21.69 12.97
C ASP A 311 -4.42 -22.94 12.10
N GLY A 312 -3.22 -23.12 11.53
CA GLY A 312 -2.90 -24.23 10.63
C GLY A 312 -3.48 -24.05 9.22
N THR A 313 -4.11 -22.92 8.93
CA THR A 313 -4.79 -22.70 7.65
C THR A 313 -3.78 -22.70 6.50
N THR A 314 -4.03 -23.53 5.50
CA THR A 314 -3.32 -23.47 4.21
C THR A 314 -3.73 -22.20 3.50
N ILE A 315 -2.82 -21.22 3.42
CA ILE A 315 -3.06 -19.86 2.88
C ILE A 315 -3.57 -19.88 1.43
N TRP A 316 -3.31 -20.99 0.71
CA TRP A 316 -3.70 -21.26 -0.68
C TRP A 316 -5.15 -21.71 -0.84
N GLU A 317 -5.68 -22.40 0.16
CA GLU A 317 -7.02 -22.97 0.16
C GLU A 317 -8.01 -22.02 0.84
N SER A 318 -7.50 -21.02 1.57
CA SER A 318 -8.30 -20.01 2.24
C SER A 318 -9.06 -19.15 1.24
N SER A 319 -10.37 -19.19 1.37
CA SER A 319 -11.33 -18.28 0.78
C SER A 319 -11.71 -17.17 1.76
N ASP A 320 -12.46 -16.17 1.30
CA ASP A 320 -13.00 -15.10 2.16
C ASP A 320 -13.87 -15.64 3.31
N LYS A 321 -14.36 -16.89 3.21
CA LYS A 321 -15.16 -17.55 4.24
C LYS A 321 -14.32 -18.10 5.40
N ASP A 322 -13.04 -18.34 5.17
CA ASP A 322 -12.13 -18.92 6.17
C ASP A 322 -11.58 -17.85 7.12
N PHE A 323 -11.64 -16.57 6.71
CA PHE A 323 -11.30 -15.43 7.55
C PHE A 323 -12.52 -14.97 8.35
N VAL A 324 -12.89 -15.75 9.37
CA VAL A 324 -13.89 -15.28 10.35
C VAL A 324 -13.24 -14.15 11.15
N ALA A 325 -13.77 -12.92 11.02
CA ALA A 325 -13.38 -11.82 11.88
C ALA A 325 -13.60 -12.24 13.33
N THR A 326 -12.52 -12.59 14.02
CA THR A 326 -12.58 -12.86 15.45
C THR A 326 -12.95 -11.53 16.08
N ARG A 327 -14.19 -11.40 16.57
CA ARG A 327 -14.57 -10.27 17.41
C ARG A 327 -13.71 -10.38 18.67
N VAL A 328 -12.61 -9.63 18.70
CA VAL A 328 -11.83 -9.37 19.91
C VAL A 328 -12.32 -8.05 20.49
#